data_AF-A0A7Y5D1K6-F1
#
_entry.id   AF-A0A7Y5D1K6-F1
#
_cell.length_a   1.000
_cell.length_b   1.000
_cell.length_c   1.000
_cell.angle_alpha   90.00
_cell.angle_beta   90.00
_cell.angle_gamma   90.00
#
_symmetry.space_group_name_H-M   'P 1'
#
loop_
_entity.id
_entity.type
_entity.pdbx_description
1 polymer ?
#
loop_
_entity_poly.entity_id
_entity_poly.type
_entity_poly.pdbx_seq_one_letter_code
_entity_poly.pdbx_strand_id
1 'polypeptide(L)'
;MNFPLNDVCVKRVASRTLLALTLIVVTFGFNGCSDSEFVPAPSVTELSKRITAGIKLVTSTYEGAATGNFPKGSRKILIDSIDSAQKIYVKTNITQALLTQSLNNLNTAIDTYMSKKVITVDPTNLVGQWTFDELDILEEGILLKDYSGKGNNAILKRGHEYWGRGLPTRGTDRNGNVSRTLHFDHGANIEIPYTPEFNQGQISISLWVKLDTLRPFLANQSLASLNRKNGYQLFTDNIGRAVFTVNPAATPGTNITDDNATVLFPGNWYHIAVTFGNGHMVFYRNGVVLKDHIHAGTTLTTNPGVNFVFGQDLPTDKYSLNPLDPNAVDQGGFLRGYLDELRVYKSVLTVEQVASIYAAEKP
;
A
#
# COMPACT_ATOMS: atom_id res chain seq x y z
N MET A 1 -36.78 40.31 -56.96
CA MET A 1 -37.80 39.46 -56.30
C MET A 1 -37.22 38.06 -56.14
N ASN A 2 -37.31 37.54 -54.92
CA ASN A 2 -37.27 36.14 -54.48
C ASN A 2 -36.03 35.25 -54.74
N PHE A 3 -35.25 35.10 -53.65
CA PHE A 3 -34.59 33.87 -53.15
C PHE A 3 -35.55 32.65 -53.06
N PRO A 4 -35.13 31.44 -52.62
CA PRO A 4 -33.81 30.75 -52.61
C PRO A 4 -33.94 29.26 -53.04
N LEU A 5 -32.86 28.47 -52.95
CA LEU A 5 -32.90 27.17 -52.23
C LEU A 5 -31.49 26.73 -51.78
N ASN A 6 -31.47 26.32 -50.51
CA ASN A 6 -30.39 25.86 -49.63
C ASN A 6 -29.76 24.53 -50.12
N ASP A 7 -28.44 24.33 -50.04
CA ASP A 7 -27.61 23.97 -48.85
C ASP A 7 -27.63 22.46 -48.54
N VAL A 8 -26.53 21.74 -48.76
CA VAL A 8 -26.04 20.63 -47.90
C VAL A 8 -24.51 20.49 -48.01
N CYS A 9 -23.88 20.57 -46.85
CA CYS A 9 -22.47 20.45 -46.53
C CYS A 9 -22.07 18.98 -46.24
N VAL A 10 -20.89 18.51 -46.73
CA VAL A 10 -20.17 17.37 -46.13
C VAL A 10 -18.65 17.60 -46.13
N LYS A 11 -18.09 17.31 -44.95
CA LYS A 11 -16.73 17.51 -44.42
C LYS A 11 -15.60 16.82 -45.20
N ARG A 12 -14.44 17.50 -45.30
CA ARG A 12 -13.12 16.87 -45.53
C ARG A 12 -12.25 16.95 -44.27
N VAL A 13 -11.49 15.87 -44.12
CA VAL A 13 -10.73 15.37 -42.96
C VAL A 13 -9.65 16.36 -42.47
N ALA A 14 -9.56 16.48 -41.14
CA ALA A 14 -8.56 17.25 -40.42
C ALA A 14 -7.21 16.51 -40.38
N SER A 15 -6.18 17.14 -40.93
CA SER A 15 -4.78 16.94 -40.56
C SER A 15 -4.15 18.32 -40.57
N ARG A 16 -3.78 18.84 -39.38
CA ARG A 16 -2.86 19.96 -39.20
C ARG A 16 -2.61 20.21 -37.72
N THR A 17 -1.36 19.95 -37.34
CA THR A 17 -0.54 20.66 -36.36
C THR A 17 -1.04 22.08 -36.12
N LEU A 18 -1.40 22.43 -34.88
CA LEU A 18 -1.71 23.80 -34.50
C LEU A 18 -0.87 24.22 -33.29
N LEU A 19 0.08 25.10 -33.58
CA LEU A 19 0.76 26.01 -32.68
C LEU A 19 -0.29 26.70 -31.79
N ALA A 20 -0.21 26.51 -30.47
CA ALA A 20 -1.04 27.26 -29.53
C ALA A 20 -0.53 28.71 -29.42
N LEU A 21 -1.16 29.59 -30.19
CA LEU A 21 -1.04 31.04 -30.08
C LEU A 21 -1.82 31.48 -28.82
N THR A 22 -1.12 31.80 -27.73
CA THR A 22 -1.72 32.35 -26.52
C THR A 22 -2.28 33.75 -26.80
N LEU A 23 -3.60 33.83 -26.86
CA LEU A 23 -4.38 35.06 -26.95
C LEU A 23 -4.33 35.78 -25.60
N ILE A 24 -3.69 36.95 -25.54
CA ILE A 24 -3.76 37.86 -24.38
C ILE A 24 -5.15 38.49 -24.38
N VAL A 25 -6.03 38.01 -23.50
CA VAL A 25 -7.29 38.68 -23.18
C VAL A 25 -6.98 39.75 -22.13
N VAL A 26 -6.97 41.01 -22.55
CA VAL A 26 -6.97 42.15 -21.64
C VAL A 26 -8.38 42.30 -21.08
N THR A 27 -8.63 41.72 -19.90
CA THR A 27 -9.83 42.03 -19.13
C THR A 27 -9.63 43.37 -18.44
N PHE A 28 -10.38 44.39 -18.88
CA PHE A 28 -10.58 45.61 -18.12
C PHE A 28 -11.34 45.26 -16.82
N GLY A 29 -10.63 45.20 -15.71
CA GLY A 29 -11.22 45.10 -14.39
C GLY A 29 -11.88 46.43 -14.02
N PHE A 30 -13.20 46.39 -13.82
CA PHE A 30 -13.89 47.43 -13.06
C PHE A 30 -13.32 47.43 -11.64
N ASN A 31 -12.78 48.56 -11.21
CA ASN A 31 -12.36 48.79 -9.83
C ASN A 31 -13.59 48.79 -8.91
N GLY A 32 -13.96 47.62 -8.42
CA GLY A 32 -14.58 47.49 -7.10
C GLY A 32 -13.45 47.32 -6.09
N CYS A 33 -13.31 48.25 -5.14
CA CYS A 33 -12.44 48.05 -3.98
C CYS A 33 -12.91 46.83 -3.20
N SER A 34 -12.38 45.64 -3.52
CA SER A 34 -12.15 44.65 -2.48
C SER A 34 -10.93 45.14 -1.73
N ASP A 35 -11.05 45.36 -0.42
CA ASP A 35 -9.89 45.59 0.43
C ASP A 35 -8.86 44.50 0.11
N SER A 36 -7.79 44.87 -0.58
CA SER A 36 -6.64 43.99 -0.74
C SER A 36 -6.11 43.82 0.67
N GLU A 37 -6.30 42.65 1.27
CA GLU A 37 -5.69 42.35 2.56
C GLU A 37 -4.20 42.70 2.46
N PHE A 38 -3.77 43.72 3.20
CA PHE A 38 -2.38 44.09 3.29
C PHE A 38 -1.67 42.92 3.99
N VAL A 39 -1.02 42.06 3.20
CA VAL A 39 -0.17 41.00 3.75
C VAL A 39 1.20 41.62 4.02
N PRO A 40 1.62 41.80 5.28
CA PRO A 40 2.93 42.35 5.60
C PRO A 40 4.03 41.46 5.01
N ALA A 41 5.10 42.09 4.50
CA ALA A 41 6.22 41.37 3.92
C ALA A 41 6.88 40.42 4.95
N PRO A 42 7.36 39.23 4.52
CA PRO A 42 8.01 38.26 5.41
C PRO A 42 9.16 38.85 6.21
N SER A 43 9.24 38.54 7.51
CA SER A 43 10.32 39.02 8.39
C SER A 43 11.29 37.91 8.79
N VAL A 44 12.47 38.28 9.29
CA VAL A 44 13.43 37.33 9.89
C VAL A 44 12.79 36.59 11.07
N THR A 45 11.95 37.27 11.85
CA THR A 45 11.16 36.67 12.94
C THR A 45 10.20 35.60 12.43
N GLU A 46 9.54 35.85 11.29
CA GLU A 46 8.64 34.87 10.68
C GLU A 46 9.38 33.63 10.19
N LEU A 47 10.53 33.82 9.54
CA LEU A 47 11.41 32.72 9.16
C LEU A 47 11.86 31.89 10.37
N SER A 48 12.26 32.55 11.46
CA SER A 48 12.65 31.88 12.71
C SER A 48 11.51 31.05 13.33
N LYS A 49 10.29 31.61 13.39
CA LYS A 49 9.09 30.89 13.84
C LYS A 49 8.83 29.66 12.97
N ARG A 50 8.95 29.79 11.65
CA ARG A 50 8.68 28.68 10.73
C ARG A 50 9.75 27.60 10.79
N ILE A 51 11.03 27.96 10.95
CA ILE A 51 12.12 27.01 11.24
C ILE A 51 11.80 26.23 12.52
N THR A 52 11.38 26.92 13.58
CA THR A 52 11.02 26.29 14.86
C THR A 52 9.84 25.32 14.70
N ALA A 53 8.82 25.71 13.94
CA ALA A 53 7.69 24.84 13.63
C ALA A 53 8.12 23.59 12.84
N GLY A 54 9.01 23.74 11.85
CA GLY A 54 9.59 22.63 11.11
C GLY A 54 10.38 21.67 11.99
N ILE A 55 11.25 22.19 12.86
CA ILE A 55 12.02 21.39 13.83
C ILE A 55 11.09 20.63 14.78
N LYS A 56 10.09 21.30 15.34
CA LYS A 56 9.09 20.66 16.20
C LYS A 56 8.38 19.54 15.46
N LEU A 57 7.98 19.77 14.21
CA LEU A 57 7.30 18.78 13.40
C LEU A 57 8.17 17.55 13.16
N VAL A 58 9.43 17.70 12.75
CA VAL A 58 10.31 16.54 12.52
C VAL A 58 10.71 15.81 13.81
N THR A 59 10.77 16.49 14.96
CA THR A 59 11.11 15.87 16.25
C THR A 59 9.93 15.17 16.91
N SER A 60 8.69 15.60 16.62
CA SER A 60 7.47 15.01 17.17
C SER A 60 6.81 13.98 16.26
N THR A 61 7.41 13.63 15.12
CA THR A 61 6.84 12.71 14.14
C THR A 61 7.84 11.63 13.75
N TYR A 62 7.31 10.49 13.31
CA TYR A 62 8.08 9.30 12.96
C TYR A 62 7.84 8.91 11.51
N GLU A 63 8.83 8.25 10.92
CA GLU A 63 8.67 7.61 9.62
C GLU A 63 8.20 6.17 9.79
N GLY A 64 7.53 5.68 8.76
CA GLY A 64 6.96 4.34 8.69
C GLY A 64 5.52 4.41 8.21
N ALA A 65 5.00 3.29 7.73
CA ALA A 65 3.66 3.26 7.17
C ALA A 65 2.56 2.89 8.19
N ALA A 66 2.82 3.18 9.47
CA ALA A 66 1.78 3.19 10.49
C ALA A 66 0.95 4.49 10.41
N THR A 67 -0.31 4.43 10.84
CA THR A 67 -1.20 5.60 10.95
C THR A 67 -0.52 6.79 11.64
N GLY A 68 -0.66 7.97 11.06
CA GLY A 68 -0.14 9.21 11.63
C GLY A 68 1.37 9.42 11.49
N ASN A 69 2.09 8.40 11.04
CA ASN A 69 3.48 8.51 10.63
C ASN A 69 3.58 9.04 9.19
N PHE A 70 4.83 9.20 8.75
CA PHE A 70 5.18 9.76 7.46
C PHE A 70 6.00 8.75 6.63
N PRO A 71 6.03 8.90 5.30
CA PRO A 71 6.76 7.99 4.43
C PRO A 71 8.25 7.94 4.79
N LYS A 72 8.89 6.78 4.68
CA LYS A 72 10.34 6.66 4.89
C LYS A 72 11.09 7.62 3.97
N GLY A 73 12.09 8.34 4.48
CA GLY A 73 12.84 9.38 3.78
C GLY A 73 12.16 10.77 3.68
N SER A 74 10.88 10.91 4.02
CA SER A 74 10.17 12.21 3.96
C SER A 74 10.67 13.22 5.00
N ARG A 75 11.09 12.77 6.19
CA ARG A 75 11.72 13.62 7.23
C ARG A 75 13.02 14.19 6.72
N LYS A 76 13.82 13.40 6.01
CA LYS A 76 15.09 13.89 5.46
C LYS A 76 14.86 15.08 4.52
N ILE A 77 13.87 15.01 3.64
CA ILE A 77 13.54 16.11 2.72
C ILE A 77 13.16 17.39 3.49
N LEU A 78 12.36 17.26 4.56
CA LEU A 78 11.99 18.41 5.40
C LEU A 78 13.21 18.95 6.18
N ILE A 79 14.06 18.09 6.72
CA ILE A 79 15.31 18.48 7.40
C ILE A 79 16.22 19.27 6.45
N ASP A 80 16.43 18.79 5.22
CA ASP A 80 17.27 19.50 4.23
C ASP A 80 16.73 20.91 3.91
N SER A 81 15.41 21.10 3.92
CA SER A 81 14.75 22.41 3.74
C SER A 81 14.91 23.31 4.98
N ILE A 82 14.77 22.74 6.19
CA ILE A 82 15.02 23.43 7.46
C ILE A 82 16.47 23.93 7.52
N ASP A 83 17.45 23.08 7.18
CA ASP A 83 18.87 23.42 7.15
C ASP A 83 19.16 24.56 6.16
N SER A 84 18.48 24.55 5.00
CA SER A 84 18.57 25.62 4.01
C SER A 84 18.02 26.94 4.55
N ALA A 85 16.89 26.91 5.26
CA ALA A 85 16.31 28.09 5.90
C ALA A 85 17.19 28.63 7.04
N GLN A 86 17.80 27.75 7.84
CA GLN A 86 18.74 28.14 8.90
C GLN A 86 19.96 28.88 8.34
N LYS A 87 20.51 28.43 7.20
CA LYS A 87 21.60 29.13 6.51
C LYS A 87 21.23 30.55 6.08
N ILE A 88 19.97 30.81 5.73
CA ILE A 88 19.51 32.17 5.43
C ILE A 88 19.35 32.99 6.71
N TYR A 89 18.77 32.40 7.76
CA TYR A 89 18.52 33.05 9.05
C TYR A 89 19.77 33.62 9.71
N VAL A 90 20.93 32.96 9.57
CA VAL A 90 22.20 33.40 10.19
C VAL A 90 22.98 34.44 9.38
N LYS A 91 22.49 34.87 8.21
CA LYS A 91 23.18 35.88 7.39
C LYS A 91 23.04 37.28 8.00
N THR A 92 24.11 38.07 7.89
CA THR A 92 24.15 39.46 8.36
C THR A 92 23.48 40.44 7.41
N ASN A 93 23.39 40.13 6.11
CA ASN A 93 22.79 40.97 5.07
C ASN A 93 21.73 40.18 4.28
N ILE A 94 20.49 40.13 4.78
CA ILE A 94 19.39 39.41 4.13
C ILE A 94 18.51 40.39 3.36
N THR A 95 18.25 40.09 2.08
CA THR A 95 17.32 40.87 1.27
C THR A 95 15.87 40.39 1.46
N GLN A 96 14.90 41.27 1.26
CA GLN A 96 13.48 40.91 1.35
C GLN A 96 13.10 39.78 0.38
N ALA A 97 13.67 39.77 -0.83
CA ALA A 97 13.46 38.72 -1.81
C ALA A 97 13.95 37.34 -1.31
N LEU A 98 15.10 37.30 -0.65
CA LEU A 98 15.66 36.06 -0.10
C LEU A 98 14.85 35.56 1.10
N LEU A 99 14.33 36.45 1.95
CA LEU A 99 13.40 36.09 3.02
C LEU A 99 12.12 35.46 2.48
N THR A 100 11.49 36.13 1.51
CA THR A 100 10.26 35.63 0.89
C THR A 100 10.48 34.26 0.25
N GLN A 101 11.57 34.09 -0.50
CA GLN A 101 11.88 32.80 -1.13
C GLN A 101 12.14 31.71 -0.10
N SER A 102 12.94 31.98 0.94
CA SER A 102 13.24 31.00 1.99
C SER A 102 11.99 30.58 2.75
N LEU A 103 11.10 31.53 3.07
CA LEU A 103 9.87 31.26 3.78
C LEU A 103 8.90 30.42 2.92
N ASN A 104 8.74 30.77 1.64
CA ASN A 104 7.88 30.02 0.72
C ASN A 104 8.39 28.58 0.53
N ASN A 105 9.69 28.40 0.32
CA ASN A 105 10.27 27.06 0.17
C ASN A 105 10.05 26.20 1.42
N LEU A 106 10.25 26.77 2.63
CA LEU A 106 10.02 26.06 3.88
C LEU A 106 8.53 25.76 4.10
N ASN A 107 7.64 26.71 3.78
CA ASN A 107 6.19 26.49 3.84
C ASN A 107 5.77 25.33 2.94
N THR A 108 6.16 25.38 1.66
CA THR A 108 5.87 24.31 0.70
C THR A 108 6.43 22.96 1.15
N ALA A 109 7.63 22.93 1.71
CA ALA A 109 8.22 21.69 2.25
C ALA A 109 7.42 21.13 3.43
N ILE A 110 6.99 21.98 4.36
CA ILE A 110 6.15 21.56 5.50
C ILE A 110 4.78 21.08 5.00
N ASP A 111 4.15 21.79 4.07
CA ASP A 111 2.83 21.40 3.54
C ASP A 111 2.93 20.08 2.75
N THR A 112 4.02 19.90 2.01
CA THR A 112 4.34 18.63 1.31
C THR A 112 4.61 17.50 2.29
N TYR A 113 5.28 17.77 3.41
CA TYR A 113 5.47 16.77 4.45
C TYR A 113 4.13 16.39 5.09
N MET A 114 3.32 17.37 5.47
CA MET A 114 2.02 17.17 6.11
C MET A 114 0.99 16.46 5.21
N SER A 115 1.02 16.72 3.90
CA SER A 115 0.14 16.04 2.94
C SER A 115 0.46 14.56 2.77
N LYS A 116 1.66 14.13 3.15
CA LYS A 116 2.09 12.73 3.14
C LYS A 116 1.72 11.95 4.40
N LYS A 117 1.07 12.59 5.37
CA LYS A 117 0.65 11.92 6.61
C LYS A 117 -0.26 10.74 6.27
N VAL A 118 0.06 9.56 6.80
CA VAL A 118 -0.78 8.38 6.63
C VAL A 118 -2.12 8.63 7.31
N ILE A 119 -3.21 8.58 6.52
CA ILE A 119 -4.58 8.77 6.99
C ILE A 119 -4.87 7.76 8.09
N THR A 120 -5.55 8.22 9.14
CA THR A 120 -5.89 7.42 10.30
C THR A 120 -6.77 6.24 9.92
N VAL A 121 -6.15 5.05 9.91
CA VAL A 121 -6.87 3.82 10.25
C VAL A 121 -6.85 3.72 11.77
N ASP A 122 -8.01 3.53 12.40
CA ASP A 122 -8.10 3.31 13.84
C ASP A 122 -7.13 2.18 14.25
N PRO A 123 -6.10 2.46 15.06
CA PRO A 123 -5.10 1.46 15.44
C PRO A 123 -5.69 0.23 16.12
N THR A 124 -6.87 0.35 16.73
CA THR A 124 -7.56 -0.80 17.34
C THR A 124 -8.00 -1.83 16.31
N ASN A 125 -8.11 -1.43 15.03
CA ASN A 125 -8.43 -2.31 13.90
C ASN A 125 -7.20 -3.00 13.28
N LEU A 126 -5.97 -2.58 13.60
CA LEU A 126 -4.77 -3.24 13.11
C LEU A 126 -4.54 -4.54 13.89
N VAL A 127 -4.45 -5.66 13.16
CA VAL A 127 -4.24 -7.00 13.70
C VAL A 127 -2.76 -7.36 13.68
N GLY A 128 -2.05 -6.97 12.62
CA GLY A 128 -0.61 -7.21 12.50
C GLY A 128 0.01 -6.36 11.41
N GLN A 129 1.26 -5.98 11.63
CA GLN A 129 2.08 -5.22 10.67
C GLN A 129 3.50 -5.78 10.66
N TRP A 130 3.96 -6.22 9.50
CA TRP A 130 5.32 -6.74 9.33
C TRP A 130 6.01 -5.96 8.21
N THR A 131 7.10 -5.28 8.57
CA THR A 131 7.85 -4.41 7.65
C THR A 131 8.95 -5.14 6.91
N PHE A 132 9.28 -6.38 7.28
CA PHE A 132 10.37 -7.17 6.68
C PHE A 132 11.77 -6.55 6.83
N ASP A 133 11.89 -5.41 7.51
CA ASP A 133 13.12 -4.65 7.67
C ASP A 133 14.12 -5.31 8.63
N GLU A 134 13.63 -5.97 9.69
CA GLU A 134 14.44 -6.60 10.73
C GLU A 134 13.99 -8.04 11.01
N LEU A 135 14.96 -8.88 11.37
CA LEU A 135 14.74 -10.24 11.82
C LEU A 135 15.49 -10.45 13.13
N ASP A 136 14.82 -11.07 14.10
CA ASP A 136 15.43 -11.48 15.35
C ASP A 136 15.76 -12.97 15.27
N ILE A 137 16.99 -13.37 15.63
CA ILE A 137 17.40 -14.77 15.64
C ILE A 137 17.36 -15.24 17.09
N LEU A 138 16.37 -16.07 17.42
CA LEU A 138 16.17 -16.65 18.74
C LEU A 138 16.34 -18.18 18.69
N GLU A 139 16.35 -18.81 19.86
CA GLU A 139 16.40 -20.26 19.97
C GLU A 139 15.15 -20.93 19.36
N GLU A 140 13.97 -20.30 19.46
CA GLU A 140 12.73 -20.82 18.88
C GLU A 140 12.64 -20.66 17.35
N GLY A 141 13.56 -19.89 16.74
CA GLY A 141 13.63 -19.67 15.30
C GLY A 141 13.98 -18.23 14.91
N ILE A 142 13.85 -17.95 13.61
CA ILE A 142 14.04 -16.60 13.08
C ILE A 142 12.67 -15.90 13.09
N LEU A 143 12.56 -14.83 13.85
CA LEU A 143 11.35 -14.04 14.01
C LEU A 143 11.33 -12.85 13.06
N LEU A 144 10.17 -12.59 12.50
CA LEU A 144 9.79 -11.34 11.86
C LEU A 144 8.85 -10.60 12.81
N LYS A 145 9.29 -9.42 13.26
CA LYS A 145 8.60 -8.66 14.29
C LYS A 145 7.28 -8.06 13.80
N ASP A 146 6.28 -8.10 14.68
CA ASP A 146 5.03 -7.39 14.52
C ASP A 146 5.11 -5.97 15.12
N TYR A 147 4.89 -4.97 14.28
CA TYR A 147 4.90 -3.55 14.64
C TYR A 147 3.52 -3.00 15.01
N SER A 148 2.47 -3.81 14.97
CA SER A 148 1.12 -3.37 15.34
C SER A 148 0.95 -3.13 16.84
N GLY A 149 1.87 -3.65 17.67
CA GLY A 149 1.76 -3.65 19.13
C GLY A 149 0.89 -4.78 19.67
N LYS A 150 0.47 -5.74 18.84
CA LYS A 150 -0.33 -6.92 19.23
C LYS A 150 0.51 -8.13 19.63
N GLY A 151 1.83 -8.08 19.38
CA GLY A 151 2.73 -9.19 19.71
C GLY A 151 2.57 -10.39 18.80
N ASN A 152 1.98 -10.21 17.61
CA ASN A 152 1.81 -11.25 16.59
C ASN A 152 3.11 -11.47 15.80
N ASN A 153 4.25 -11.58 16.50
CA ASN A 153 5.53 -11.87 15.87
C ASN A 153 5.44 -13.17 15.07
N ALA A 154 5.98 -13.15 13.87
CA ALA A 154 5.87 -14.23 12.92
C ALA A 154 7.16 -15.06 12.88
N ILE A 155 7.06 -16.37 12.65
CA ILE A 155 8.20 -17.28 12.63
C ILE A 155 8.47 -17.69 11.18
N LEU A 156 9.69 -17.51 10.70
CA LEU A 156 10.09 -18.06 9.40
C LEU A 156 10.16 -19.59 9.50
N LYS A 157 9.54 -20.27 8.54
CA LYS A 157 9.47 -21.73 8.48
C LYS A 157 9.97 -22.24 7.15
N ARG A 158 10.56 -23.44 7.20
CA ARG A 158 10.91 -24.19 5.99
C ARG A 158 9.63 -24.74 5.37
N GLY A 159 9.60 -24.74 4.04
CA GLY A 159 8.56 -25.43 3.30
C GLY A 159 8.58 -26.94 3.44
N HIS A 160 7.52 -27.56 2.94
CA HIS A 160 7.40 -29.01 2.91
C HIS A 160 8.49 -29.64 2.03
N GLU A 161 8.89 -30.88 2.34
CA GLU A 161 9.95 -31.59 1.62
C GLU A 161 9.66 -31.81 0.14
N TYR A 162 8.38 -32.08 -0.16
CA TYR A 162 7.87 -32.17 -1.53
C TYR A 162 8.20 -30.94 -2.41
N TRP A 163 8.37 -29.76 -1.81
CA TRP A 163 8.69 -28.53 -2.53
C TRP A 163 10.16 -28.13 -2.45
N GLY A 164 11.02 -28.89 -1.76
CA GLY A 164 12.46 -28.60 -1.65
C GLY A 164 12.89 -27.87 -0.37
N ARG A 165 12.00 -27.73 0.63
CA ARG A 165 12.34 -27.22 1.99
C ARG A 165 12.98 -25.82 2.03
N GLY A 166 12.56 -24.93 1.14
CA GLY A 166 13.01 -23.54 1.10
C GLY A 166 12.73 -22.82 2.43
N LEU A 167 13.62 -21.92 2.83
CA LEU A 167 13.44 -20.99 3.95
C LEU A 167 13.43 -19.56 3.37
N PRO A 168 12.62 -18.62 3.89
CA PRO A 168 12.65 -17.25 3.36
C PRO A 168 14.05 -16.65 3.46
N THR A 169 14.50 -15.98 2.40
CA THR A 169 15.82 -15.33 2.32
C THR A 169 15.70 -13.82 2.15
N ARG A 170 16.70 -13.07 2.63
CA ARG A 170 16.69 -11.59 2.53
C ARG A 170 16.75 -11.13 1.08
N GLY A 171 15.96 -10.11 0.75
CA GLY A 171 15.90 -9.49 -0.57
C GLY A 171 16.09 -7.97 -0.55
N THR A 172 16.12 -7.38 -1.74
CA THR A 172 16.14 -5.92 -1.94
C THR A 172 14.72 -5.39 -2.06
N ASP A 173 14.42 -4.25 -1.41
CA ASP A 173 13.12 -3.59 -1.53
C ASP A 173 12.94 -2.85 -2.86
N ARG A 174 11.76 -2.26 -3.01
CA ARG A 174 11.38 -1.42 -4.16
C ARG A 174 12.18 -0.12 -4.29
N ASN A 175 12.90 0.30 -3.25
CA ASN A 175 13.73 1.50 -3.23
C ASN A 175 15.22 1.19 -3.45
N GLY A 176 15.57 -0.09 -3.65
CA GLY A 176 16.97 -0.52 -3.80
C GLY A 176 17.70 -0.77 -2.48
N ASN A 177 17.02 -0.71 -1.34
CA ASN A 177 17.62 -1.02 -0.04
C ASN A 177 17.76 -2.53 0.10
N VAL A 178 19.00 -2.98 0.37
CA VAL A 178 19.31 -4.39 0.56
C VAL A 178 18.79 -4.91 1.91
N SER A 179 18.38 -6.19 1.93
CA SER A 179 17.89 -6.89 3.13
C SER A 179 16.70 -6.20 3.80
N ARG A 180 15.76 -5.70 2.99
CA ARG A 180 14.53 -5.04 3.46
C ARG A 180 13.26 -5.78 3.04
N THR A 181 13.41 -6.95 2.43
CA THR A 181 12.30 -7.82 2.02
C THR A 181 12.64 -9.27 2.31
N LEU A 182 11.64 -10.14 2.18
CA LEU A 182 11.86 -11.59 2.14
C LEU A 182 11.45 -12.16 0.80
N HIS A 183 12.32 -13.02 0.28
CA HIS A 183 12.11 -13.87 -0.88
C HIS A 183 11.61 -15.24 -0.44
N PHE A 184 10.63 -15.76 -1.14
CA PHE A 184 9.96 -17.02 -0.90
C PHE A 184 10.10 -17.89 -2.14
N ASP A 185 10.53 -19.13 -1.95
CA ASP A 185 10.54 -20.19 -2.97
C ASP A 185 10.60 -21.56 -2.28
N HIS A 186 10.33 -22.63 -3.01
CA HIS A 186 10.41 -24.02 -2.51
C HIS A 186 9.60 -24.27 -1.23
N GLY A 187 8.42 -23.64 -1.13
CA GLY A 187 7.52 -23.72 0.02
C GLY A 187 7.94 -22.87 1.23
N ALA A 188 8.98 -22.04 1.11
CA ALA A 188 9.33 -21.08 2.15
C ALA A 188 8.08 -20.30 2.60
N ASN A 189 7.92 -20.15 3.92
CA ASN A 189 6.74 -19.49 4.47
C ASN A 189 7.04 -18.86 5.83
N ILE A 190 6.09 -18.06 6.29
CA ILE A 190 6.11 -17.43 7.61
C ILE A 190 4.80 -17.77 8.29
N GLU A 191 4.86 -18.20 9.54
CA GLU A 191 3.68 -18.62 10.31
C GLU A 191 3.50 -17.74 11.54
N ILE A 192 2.24 -17.34 11.77
CA ILE A 192 1.80 -16.57 12.92
C ILE A 192 0.81 -17.43 13.69
N PRO A 193 1.05 -17.68 14.99
CA PRO A 193 0.09 -18.40 15.83
C PRO A 193 -1.33 -17.84 15.69
N TYR A 194 -2.31 -18.74 15.61
CA TYR A 194 -3.70 -18.34 15.48
C TYR A 194 -4.15 -17.43 16.62
N THR A 195 -4.76 -16.30 16.29
CA THR A 195 -5.55 -15.50 17.21
C THR A 195 -6.91 -15.18 16.59
N PRO A 196 -7.98 -15.00 17.39
CA PRO A 196 -9.30 -14.65 16.86
C PRO A 196 -9.33 -13.31 16.09
N GLU A 197 -8.36 -12.42 16.31
CA GLU A 197 -8.26 -11.14 15.58
C GLU A 197 -8.03 -11.34 14.07
N PHE A 198 -7.42 -12.46 13.64
CA PHE A 198 -7.27 -12.81 12.23
C PHE A 198 -8.55 -13.35 11.60
N ASN A 199 -9.57 -13.69 12.38
CA ASN A 199 -10.77 -14.37 11.92
C ASN A 199 -12.04 -13.61 12.30
N GLN A 200 -12.06 -12.32 11.99
CA GLN A 200 -13.16 -11.40 12.24
C GLN A 200 -14.16 -11.43 11.08
N GLY A 201 -15.38 -10.94 11.28
CA GLY A 201 -16.42 -10.97 10.23
C GLY A 201 -16.10 -10.15 8.97
N GLN A 202 -15.06 -9.31 9.03
CA GLN A 202 -14.56 -8.47 7.95
C GLN A 202 -13.03 -8.39 8.05
N ILE A 203 -12.38 -8.10 6.94
CA ILE A 203 -10.92 -8.07 6.88
C ILE A 203 -10.43 -7.13 5.79
N SER A 204 -9.27 -6.52 6.02
CA SER A 204 -8.46 -5.94 4.95
C SER A 204 -7.03 -6.45 5.03
N ILE A 205 -6.44 -6.76 3.88
CA ILE A 205 -5.04 -7.15 3.76
C ILE A 205 -4.37 -6.22 2.77
N SER A 206 -3.19 -5.70 3.12
CA SER A 206 -2.37 -4.83 2.28
C SER A 206 -0.94 -5.32 2.29
N LEU A 207 -0.28 -5.38 1.14
CA LEU A 207 1.13 -5.79 1.05
C LEU A 207 1.78 -5.32 -0.25
N TRP A 208 3.10 -5.30 -0.27
CA TRP A 208 3.88 -5.23 -1.51
C TRP A 208 4.31 -6.62 -1.96
N VAL A 209 4.20 -6.88 -3.26
CA VAL A 209 4.60 -8.15 -3.87
C VAL A 209 5.39 -7.92 -5.16
N LYS A 210 6.40 -8.75 -5.38
CA LYS A 210 7.09 -8.90 -6.67
C LYS A 210 7.22 -10.39 -6.98
N LEU A 211 6.49 -10.85 -8.00
CA LEU A 211 6.57 -12.24 -8.45
C LEU A 211 7.86 -12.47 -9.23
N ASP A 212 8.52 -13.62 -9.05
CA ASP A 212 9.66 -13.99 -9.90
C ASP A 212 9.20 -14.53 -11.24
N THR A 213 8.15 -15.35 -11.19
CA THR A 213 7.57 -16.05 -12.33
C THR A 213 6.07 -16.22 -12.14
N LEU A 214 5.36 -16.51 -13.22
CA LEU A 214 4.01 -17.07 -13.13
C LEU A 214 4.12 -18.58 -12.94
N ARG A 215 3.22 -19.15 -12.14
CA ARG A 215 3.15 -20.60 -11.90
C ARG A 215 2.10 -21.26 -12.80
N PRO A 216 2.27 -22.55 -13.16
CA PRO A 216 1.32 -23.27 -14.01
C PRO A 216 -0.08 -23.35 -13.40
N PHE A 217 -1.07 -23.66 -14.24
CA PHE A 217 -2.47 -23.81 -13.84
C PHE A 217 -2.60 -24.77 -12.65
N LEU A 218 -3.40 -24.40 -11.64
CA LEU A 218 -3.57 -25.04 -10.31
C LEU A 218 -2.47 -24.80 -9.27
N ALA A 219 -1.32 -24.23 -9.64
CA ALA A 219 -0.24 -23.91 -8.70
C ALA A 219 -0.36 -22.45 -8.21
N ASN A 220 -1.37 -22.18 -7.38
CA ASN A 220 -1.62 -20.85 -6.81
C ASN A 220 -0.39 -20.31 -6.08
N GLN A 221 -0.11 -19.01 -6.26
CA GLN A 221 0.94 -18.31 -5.51
C GLN A 221 0.35 -17.62 -4.29
N SER A 222 0.34 -18.33 -3.16
CA SER A 222 -0.24 -17.85 -1.92
C SER A 222 0.55 -16.70 -1.31
N LEU A 223 -0.10 -15.56 -1.09
CA LEU A 223 0.52 -14.36 -0.52
C LEU A 223 0.26 -14.32 0.99
N ALA A 224 -1.01 -14.41 1.37
CA ALA A 224 -1.45 -14.45 2.76
C ALA A 224 -2.68 -15.35 2.90
N SER A 225 -2.72 -16.21 3.91
CA SER A 225 -3.83 -17.15 4.09
C SER A 225 -4.08 -17.51 5.54
N LEU A 226 -5.36 -17.66 5.87
CA LEU A 226 -5.83 -18.33 7.07
C LEU A 226 -6.63 -19.58 6.65
N ASN A 227 -6.02 -20.76 6.79
CA ASN A 227 -6.61 -22.06 6.41
C ASN A 227 -7.19 -22.09 4.99
N ARG A 228 -6.44 -21.56 4.01
CA ARG A 228 -6.75 -21.72 2.60
C ARG A 228 -8.20 -21.29 2.26
N LYS A 229 -8.91 -22.16 1.56
CA LYS A 229 -10.31 -22.00 1.14
C LYS A 229 -11.30 -22.25 2.29
N ASN A 230 -10.86 -22.79 3.43
CA ASN A 230 -11.73 -23.03 4.58
C ASN A 230 -11.82 -21.80 5.49
N GLY A 231 -10.89 -20.85 5.39
CA GLY A 231 -10.97 -19.52 5.98
C GLY A 231 -10.91 -18.47 4.88
N TYR A 232 -9.73 -17.89 4.65
CA TYR A 232 -9.52 -17.01 3.51
C TYR A 232 -8.10 -17.11 2.95
N GLN A 233 -7.95 -16.73 1.68
CA GLN A 233 -6.69 -16.78 0.97
C GLN A 233 -6.60 -15.65 -0.04
N LEU A 234 -5.55 -14.82 0.08
CA LEU A 234 -5.08 -13.92 -0.96
C LEU A 234 -3.93 -14.59 -1.70
N PHE A 235 -4.09 -14.79 -3.01
CA PHE A 235 -3.11 -15.45 -3.86
C PHE A 235 -3.07 -14.80 -5.25
N THR A 236 -2.13 -15.22 -6.10
CA THR A 236 -2.22 -14.96 -7.54
C THR A 236 -2.51 -16.21 -8.32
N ASP A 237 -3.33 -16.08 -9.35
CA ASP A 237 -3.58 -17.18 -10.30
C ASP A 237 -2.40 -17.38 -11.27
N ASN A 238 -2.56 -18.32 -12.21
CA ASN A 238 -1.53 -18.71 -13.17
C ASN A 238 -1.24 -17.65 -14.24
N ILE A 239 -2.04 -16.59 -14.33
CA ILE A 239 -1.79 -15.45 -15.22
C ILE A 239 -1.38 -14.20 -14.44
N GLY A 240 -1.29 -14.26 -13.11
CA GLY A 240 -0.81 -13.19 -12.25
C GLY A 240 -1.89 -12.22 -11.77
N ARG A 241 -3.19 -12.56 -11.87
CA ARG A 241 -4.24 -11.77 -11.22
C ARG A 241 -4.25 -12.03 -9.73
N ALA A 242 -4.45 -10.99 -8.92
CA ALA A 242 -4.68 -11.17 -7.49
C ALA A 242 -6.10 -11.69 -7.27
N VAL A 243 -6.21 -12.78 -6.54
CA VAL A 243 -7.47 -13.49 -6.26
C VAL A 243 -7.66 -13.55 -4.75
N PHE A 244 -8.87 -13.29 -4.29
CA PHE A 244 -9.24 -13.46 -2.90
C PHE A 244 -10.39 -14.45 -2.79
N THR A 245 -10.17 -15.48 -1.98
CA THR A 245 -11.16 -16.48 -1.64
C THR A 245 -11.51 -16.34 -0.17
N VAL A 246 -12.79 -16.40 0.14
CA VAL A 246 -13.31 -16.45 1.51
C VAL A 246 -14.31 -17.58 1.67
N ASN A 247 -14.28 -18.23 2.83
CA ASN A 247 -15.33 -19.12 3.29
C ASN A 247 -16.34 -18.30 4.11
N PRO A 248 -17.58 -18.14 3.61
CA PRO A 248 -18.60 -17.33 4.26
C PRO A 248 -19.34 -18.10 5.36
N ALA A 249 -19.57 -17.45 6.50
CA ALA A 249 -20.30 -18.04 7.63
C ALA A 249 -21.75 -18.40 7.28
N ALA A 250 -22.37 -17.65 6.35
CA ALA A 250 -23.75 -17.88 5.92
C ALA A 250 -23.92 -19.15 5.07
N THR A 251 -22.87 -19.57 4.36
CA THR A 251 -22.85 -20.78 3.52
C THR A 251 -21.54 -21.56 3.69
N PRO A 252 -21.28 -22.11 4.90
CA PRO A 252 -20.02 -22.77 5.21
C PRO A 252 -19.68 -23.86 4.19
N GLY A 253 -18.45 -23.86 3.71
CA GLY A 253 -17.97 -24.80 2.67
C GLY A 253 -18.25 -24.36 1.22
N THR A 254 -19.01 -23.29 0.99
CA THR A 254 -19.19 -22.68 -0.34
C THR A 254 -18.41 -21.39 -0.43
N ASN A 255 -17.28 -21.40 -1.13
CA ASN A 255 -16.39 -20.25 -1.15
C ASN A 255 -16.89 -19.15 -2.07
N ILE A 256 -16.70 -17.90 -1.65
CA ILE A 256 -16.75 -16.73 -2.53
C ILE A 256 -15.33 -16.49 -3.01
N THR A 257 -15.12 -16.48 -4.32
CA THR A 257 -13.81 -16.26 -4.93
C THR A 257 -13.93 -15.25 -6.04
N ASP A 258 -13.12 -14.21 -5.97
CA ASP A 258 -13.06 -13.18 -6.99
C ASP A 258 -11.63 -12.75 -7.25
N ASP A 259 -11.41 -12.18 -8.43
CA ASP A 259 -10.12 -11.68 -8.87
C ASP A 259 -10.14 -10.20 -9.22
N ASN A 260 -8.96 -9.58 -9.17
CA ASN A 260 -8.72 -8.33 -9.86
C ASN A 260 -8.66 -8.61 -11.37
N ALA A 261 -9.24 -7.72 -12.18
CA ALA A 261 -9.23 -7.93 -13.63
C ALA A 261 -7.82 -7.75 -14.27
N THR A 262 -6.81 -7.35 -13.49
CA THR A 262 -5.53 -6.87 -14.01
C THR A 262 -4.35 -7.69 -13.50
N VAL A 263 -3.53 -8.16 -14.44
CA VAL A 263 -2.34 -8.98 -14.19
C VAL A 263 -1.21 -8.19 -13.49
N LEU A 264 -0.53 -8.87 -12.57
CA LEU A 264 0.76 -8.53 -11.99
C LEU A 264 1.87 -9.21 -12.79
N PHE A 265 2.68 -8.44 -13.52
CA PHE A 265 3.77 -8.99 -14.32
C PHE A 265 4.98 -9.32 -13.44
N PRO A 266 5.61 -10.51 -13.61
CA PRO A 266 6.83 -10.84 -12.89
C PRO A 266 7.94 -9.80 -13.02
N GLY A 267 8.77 -9.69 -11.98
CA GLY A 267 9.87 -8.73 -11.89
C GLY A 267 9.46 -7.32 -11.45
N ASN A 268 8.17 -6.99 -11.38
CA ASN A 268 7.68 -5.68 -10.97
C ASN A 268 7.11 -5.70 -9.55
N TRP A 269 7.39 -4.62 -8.79
CA TRP A 269 6.75 -4.38 -7.51
C TRP A 269 5.35 -3.80 -7.70
N TYR A 270 4.38 -4.38 -7.00
CA TYR A 270 3.03 -3.85 -6.89
C TYR A 270 2.62 -3.78 -5.43
N HIS A 271 2.00 -2.67 -5.04
CA HIS A 271 1.21 -2.65 -3.83
C HIS A 271 -0.17 -3.22 -4.15
N ILE A 272 -0.59 -4.24 -3.43
CA ILE A 272 -1.94 -4.80 -3.56
C ILE A 272 -2.65 -4.69 -2.22
N ALA A 273 -3.95 -4.45 -2.28
CA ALA A 273 -4.81 -4.59 -1.13
C ALA A 273 -6.13 -5.26 -1.52
N VAL A 274 -6.73 -5.98 -0.58
CA VAL A 274 -8.09 -6.48 -0.68
C VAL A 274 -8.83 -6.12 0.59
N THR A 275 -10.08 -5.68 0.45
CA THR A 275 -11.00 -5.48 1.57
C THR A 275 -12.21 -6.40 1.39
N PHE A 276 -12.71 -6.94 2.48
CA PHE A 276 -13.89 -7.79 2.51
C PHE A 276 -14.74 -7.47 3.73
N GLY A 277 -16.00 -7.14 3.50
CA GLY A 277 -16.97 -6.76 4.53
C GLY A 277 -17.95 -5.71 4.01
N ASN A 278 -18.93 -5.33 4.83
CA ASN A 278 -19.97 -4.37 4.46
C ASN A 278 -20.74 -4.72 3.16
N GLY A 279 -20.72 -5.99 2.74
CA GLY A 279 -21.34 -6.41 1.50
C GLY A 279 -20.45 -6.26 0.26
N HIS A 280 -19.15 -6.01 0.40
CA HIS A 280 -18.23 -5.76 -0.71
C HIS A 280 -16.94 -6.57 -0.59
N MET A 281 -16.39 -6.96 -1.74
CA MET A 281 -15.01 -7.42 -1.90
C MET A 281 -14.30 -6.50 -2.90
N VAL A 282 -13.38 -5.66 -2.40
CA VAL A 282 -12.74 -4.62 -3.22
C VAL A 282 -11.27 -4.92 -3.39
N PHE A 283 -10.80 -4.91 -4.64
CA PHE A 283 -9.41 -5.13 -5.00
C PHE A 283 -8.75 -3.80 -5.36
N TYR A 284 -7.53 -3.61 -4.87
CA TYR A 284 -6.73 -2.42 -5.12
C TYR A 284 -5.36 -2.80 -5.66
N ARG A 285 -4.83 -1.93 -6.52
CA ARG A 285 -3.43 -1.97 -6.93
C ARG A 285 -2.86 -0.57 -6.95
N ASN A 286 -1.70 -0.39 -6.33
CA ASN A 286 -0.99 0.89 -6.26
C ASN A 286 -1.90 2.02 -5.74
N GLY A 287 -2.68 1.72 -4.70
CA GLY A 287 -3.59 2.67 -4.05
C GLY A 287 -4.91 2.93 -4.78
N VAL A 288 -5.15 2.32 -5.94
CA VAL A 288 -6.34 2.56 -6.77
C VAL A 288 -7.24 1.33 -6.82
N VAL A 289 -8.56 1.54 -6.75
CA VAL A 289 -9.57 0.48 -6.93
C VAL A 289 -9.46 -0.11 -8.34
N LEU A 290 -9.36 -1.44 -8.42
CA LEU A 290 -9.43 -2.18 -9.67
C LEU A 290 -10.80 -2.80 -9.90
N LYS A 291 -11.45 -3.27 -8.84
CA LYS A 291 -12.74 -3.95 -8.90
C LYS A 291 -13.42 -3.91 -7.55
N ASP A 292 -14.74 -3.74 -7.57
CA ASP A 292 -15.62 -3.80 -6.42
C ASP A 292 -16.72 -4.82 -6.74
N HIS A 293 -16.73 -5.92 -5.99
CA HIS A 293 -17.71 -6.98 -6.13
C HIS A 293 -18.69 -6.96 -4.98
N ILE A 294 -19.98 -7.00 -5.30
CA ILE A 294 -21.05 -6.94 -4.31
C ILE A 294 -21.33 -8.35 -3.79
N HIS A 295 -21.14 -8.53 -2.48
CA HIS A 295 -21.36 -9.76 -1.70
C HIS A 295 -22.13 -9.46 -0.41
N ALA A 296 -23.39 -9.03 -0.55
CA ALA A 296 -24.22 -8.58 0.57
C ALA A 296 -24.29 -9.58 1.74
N GLY A 297 -24.21 -9.06 2.98
CA GLY A 297 -24.54 -9.82 4.20
C GLY A 297 -23.56 -10.93 4.60
N THR A 298 -22.37 -10.99 3.99
CA THR A 298 -21.45 -12.10 4.21
C THR A 298 -20.33 -11.76 5.19
N THR A 299 -20.13 -12.62 6.18
CA THR A 299 -18.99 -12.57 7.12
C THR A 299 -18.12 -13.82 6.96
N LEU A 300 -16.87 -13.77 7.43
CA LEU A 300 -15.98 -14.94 7.43
C LEU A 300 -16.46 -16.04 8.39
N THR A 301 -16.35 -17.31 7.98
CA THR A 301 -16.59 -18.49 8.81
C THR A 301 -15.63 -18.53 10.01
N THR A 302 -16.07 -19.13 11.11
CA THR A 302 -15.17 -19.43 12.22
C THR A 302 -14.19 -20.53 11.85
N ASN A 303 -12.89 -20.24 11.97
CA ASN A 303 -11.83 -21.18 11.65
C ASN A 303 -10.89 -21.32 12.85
N PRO A 304 -11.20 -22.21 13.81
CA PRO A 304 -10.40 -22.34 15.00
C PRO A 304 -9.11 -23.14 14.72
N GLY A 305 -7.96 -22.53 15.01
CA GLY A 305 -6.73 -23.28 15.31
C GLY A 305 -5.78 -23.58 14.15
N VAL A 306 -5.85 -22.83 13.05
CA VAL A 306 -4.81 -22.86 12.00
C VAL A 306 -4.05 -21.54 12.01
N ASN A 307 -2.72 -21.60 12.05
CA ASN A 307 -1.86 -20.43 11.99
C ASN A 307 -2.15 -19.60 10.72
N PHE A 308 -2.02 -18.28 10.85
CA PHE A 308 -2.01 -17.40 9.69
C PHE A 308 -0.65 -17.48 9.01
N VAL A 309 -0.62 -17.52 7.68
CA VAL A 309 0.59 -17.85 6.91
C VAL A 309 0.84 -16.87 5.76
N PHE A 310 2.11 -16.51 5.55
CA PHE A 310 2.59 -15.81 4.36
C PHE A 310 3.40 -16.74 3.46
N GLY A 311 3.29 -16.53 2.15
CA GLY A 311 4.05 -17.29 1.16
C GLY A 311 3.57 -18.72 0.92
N GLN A 312 2.55 -19.18 1.65
CA GLN A 312 1.97 -20.52 1.55
C GLN A 312 0.49 -20.49 1.97
N ASP A 313 -0.32 -21.47 1.55
CA ASP A 313 -1.76 -21.49 1.86
C ASP A 313 -2.16 -22.23 3.14
N LEU A 314 -1.26 -23.03 3.70
CA LEU A 314 -1.42 -23.67 5.00
C LEU A 314 -0.09 -23.66 5.77
N PRO A 315 -0.10 -23.82 7.09
CA PRO A 315 1.12 -24.09 7.85
C PRO A 315 1.75 -25.40 7.37
N THR A 316 3.07 -25.49 7.41
CA THR A 316 3.81 -26.58 6.76
C THR A 316 3.45 -27.95 7.35
N ASP A 317 3.18 -27.99 8.66
CA ASP A 317 2.81 -29.19 9.40
C ASP A 317 1.39 -29.71 9.09
N LYS A 318 0.59 -28.97 8.32
CA LYS A 318 -0.78 -29.36 7.95
C LYS A 318 -0.88 -30.11 6.63
N TYR A 319 0.17 -30.14 5.82
CA TYR A 319 0.14 -30.89 4.56
C TYR A 319 0.26 -32.39 4.79
N SER A 320 -0.40 -33.12 3.90
CA SER A 320 -0.39 -34.57 3.85
C SER A 320 0.21 -35.05 2.53
N LEU A 321 0.93 -36.17 2.56
CA LEU A 321 1.39 -36.86 1.35
C LEU A 321 0.31 -37.75 0.72
N ASN A 322 -0.82 -37.95 1.41
CA ASN A 322 -1.95 -38.70 0.87
C ASN A 322 -2.71 -37.83 -0.15
N PRO A 323 -2.81 -38.21 -1.43
CA PRO A 323 -3.48 -37.40 -2.46
C PRO A 323 -5.01 -37.28 -2.26
N LEU A 324 -5.59 -38.12 -1.40
CA LEU A 324 -7.02 -38.05 -1.04
C LEU A 324 -7.28 -37.15 0.18
N ASP A 325 -6.23 -36.65 0.83
CA ASP A 325 -6.35 -35.75 1.96
C ASP A 325 -6.81 -34.35 1.48
N PRO A 326 -7.75 -33.68 2.16
CA PRO A 326 -8.12 -32.30 1.86
C PRO A 326 -6.92 -31.32 1.84
N ASN A 327 -5.84 -31.66 2.56
CA ASN A 327 -4.59 -30.91 2.63
C ASN A 327 -3.44 -31.63 1.90
N ALA A 328 -3.73 -32.38 0.83
CA ALA A 328 -2.70 -32.99 0.00
C ALA A 328 -1.67 -31.94 -0.50
N VAL A 329 -0.38 -32.23 -0.33
CA VAL A 329 0.70 -31.26 -0.61
C VAL A 329 0.85 -30.93 -2.10
N ASP A 330 0.54 -31.86 -2.98
CA ASP A 330 0.59 -31.68 -4.43
C ASP A 330 -0.49 -30.71 -4.94
N GLN A 331 -1.54 -30.51 -4.15
CA GLN A 331 -2.56 -29.50 -4.40
C GLN A 331 -2.21 -28.15 -3.79
N GLY A 332 -1.24 -28.07 -2.88
CA GLY A 332 -0.85 -26.87 -2.12
C GLY A 332 -0.26 -25.73 -2.95
N GLY A 333 -0.44 -24.49 -2.49
CA GLY A 333 0.05 -23.28 -3.15
C GLY A 333 1.10 -22.55 -2.31
N PHE A 334 2.20 -22.16 -2.95
CA PHE A 334 3.26 -21.34 -2.34
C PHE A 334 3.77 -20.27 -3.32
N LEU A 335 4.27 -19.18 -2.77
CA LEU A 335 4.82 -18.03 -3.51
C LEU A 335 6.21 -18.32 -4.07
N ARG A 336 6.44 -17.88 -5.31
CA ARG A 336 7.77 -17.61 -5.86
C ARG A 336 7.96 -16.13 -6.09
N GLY A 337 8.59 -15.45 -5.15
CA GLY A 337 8.77 -14.01 -5.22
C GLY A 337 9.03 -13.37 -3.88
N TYR A 338 8.83 -12.06 -3.83
CA TYR A 338 9.13 -11.23 -2.69
C TYR A 338 7.86 -10.67 -2.07
N LEU A 339 7.83 -10.60 -0.74
CA LEU A 339 6.83 -9.84 0.03
C LEU A 339 7.52 -8.75 0.85
N ASP A 340 6.78 -7.67 1.06
CA ASP A 340 7.18 -6.53 1.89
C ASP A 340 5.94 -5.79 2.46
N GLU A 341 6.12 -5.06 3.56
CA GLU A 341 5.13 -4.15 4.19
C GLU A 341 3.71 -4.74 4.33
N LEU A 342 3.60 -5.96 4.87
CA LEU A 342 2.31 -6.63 5.02
C LEU A 342 1.54 -6.13 6.24
N ARG A 343 0.24 -5.86 6.05
CA ARG A 343 -0.70 -5.50 7.11
C ARG A 343 -2.00 -6.27 7.02
N VAL A 344 -2.56 -6.57 8.18
CA VAL A 344 -3.91 -7.13 8.33
C VAL A 344 -4.74 -6.26 9.25
N TYR A 345 -5.97 -5.96 8.85
CA TYR A 345 -6.93 -5.19 9.61
C TYR A 345 -8.22 -5.98 9.80
N LYS A 346 -8.87 -5.82 10.95
CA LYS A 346 -10.20 -6.37 11.26
C LYS A 346 -11.37 -5.46 10.88
N SER A 347 -11.10 -4.47 10.03
CA SER A 347 -12.08 -3.55 9.47
C SER A 347 -11.93 -3.49 7.95
N VAL A 348 -12.98 -3.02 7.27
CA VAL A 348 -12.90 -2.63 5.86
C VAL A 348 -12.19 -1.28 5.77
N LEU A 349 -11.03 -1.24 5.11
CA LEU A 349 -10.35 0.02 4.81
C LEU A 349 -11.10 0.81 3.73
N THR A 350 -11.12 2.14 3.86
CA THR A 350 -11.65 3.01 2.81
C THR A 350 -10.66 3.15 1.64
N VAL A 351 -11.15 3.65 0.51
CA VAL A 351 -10.32 3.94 -0.67
C VAL A 351 -9.19 4.90 -0.32
N GLU A 352 -9.47 5.94 0.46
CA GLU A 352 -8.51 6.95 0.88
C GLU A 352 -7.45 6.37 1.81
N GLN A 353 -7.84 5.46 2.73
CA GLN A 353 -6.90 4.78 3.60
C GLN A 353 -5.93 3.90 2.81
N VAL A 354 -6.42 3.11 1.85
CA VAL A 354 -5.56 2.28 0.99
C VAL A 354 -4.64 3.15 0.11
N ALA A 355 -5.19 4.23 -0.46
CA ALA A 355 -4.40 5.18 -1.24
C ALA A 355 -3.30 5.85 -0.42
N SER A 356 -3.59 6.19 0.84
CA SER A 356 -2.64 6.81 1.76
C SER A 356 -1.51 5.86 2.17
N ILE A 357 -1.82 4.59 2.46
CA ILE A 357 -0.79 3.56 2.71
C ILE A 357 0.15 3.45 1.51
N TYR A 358 -0.40 3.29 0.30
CA TYR A 358 0.41 3.24 -0.92
C TYR A 358 1.25 4.51 -1.11
N ALA A 359 0.66 5.69 -0.95
CA ALA A 359 1.35 6.95 -1.14
C ALA A 359 2.54 7.12 -0.17
N ALA A 360 2.47 6.49 1.00
CA ALA A 360 3.54 6.52 1.98
C ALA A 360 4.64 5.48 1.77
N GLU A 361 4.42 4.55 0.86
CA GLU A 361 5.33 3.42 0.65
C GLU A 361 5.91 3.39 -0.75
N LYS A 362 5.26 4.00 -1.74
CA LYS A 362 5.71 3.97 -3.13
C LYS A 362 7.14 4.55 -3.27
N PRO A 363 7.94 4.05 -4.23
CA PRO A 363 9.27 4.58 -4.53
C PRO A 363 9.32 6.06 -4.90
#